data_AF-A0A934YYK5-F1
#
_entry.id   AF-A0A934YYK5-F1
#
_cell.length_a   1.000
_cell.length_b   1.000
_cell.length_c   1.000
_cell.angle_alpha   90.00
_cell.angle_beta   90.00
_cell.angle_gamma   90.00
#
_symmetry.space_group_name_H-M   'P 1'
#
loop_
_entity.id
_entity.type
_entity.pdbx_description
1 polymer ?
#
loop_
_entity_poly.entity_id
_entity_poly.type
_entity_poly.pdbx_seq_one_letter_code
_entity_poly.pdbx_strand_id
1 'polypeptide(L)'
;MFDSDRWNEIWNTISRNKLRSALTMFGVSWGIFMLMVMLGMGKALERGVQKGFDGWATNSMFLWTQSTSMPYAGFKRGRRFNFNNSDIEAIKANIPKADIVAPRLQLGGWQGANNVTYEGRTGAFNIYGDVPEIIQIQAVEMPRGRFINSKDNHENRKVCVVGPEVVKVLFEGDDPVGHFIKIQGVYFQVIGEYKPKASGDMGENKDANIHIPFLTFQKAFNSMDEVHWFSITGKPGVEVSEIDKEAKALMAKRHKVDPNDVLAFGSWNMQETFGMMNMLFVAIAFISWLVGTLTLVAGVIGISNIMLVNVKERTKEIGIRRSIGASPANIRTQIILEAVSLTFFAGVLGMMAGTLVLEGVVLLDIQSDFFSPPGANITVAAVALLILIVCGLFAGLVPAQRALQIKAVDALRTDK
;
A
#
# COMPACT_ATOMS: atom_id res chain seq x y z
N MET A 1 12.87 42.83 15.26
CA MET A 1 12.57 41.76 14.28
C MET A 1 11.06 41.51 14.17
N PHE A 2 10.28 41.77 15.24
CA PHE A 2 8.82 41.87 15.23
C PHE A 2 8.40 43.32 15.48
N ASP A 3 8.34 44.14 14.42
CA ASP A 3 7.68 45.46 14.50
C ASP A 3 6.22 45.28 14.09
N SER A 4 5.29 45.62 14.98
CA SER A 4 3.85 45.57 14.68
C SER A 4 3.49 46.46 13.48
N ASP A 5 4.26 47.53 13.27
CA ASP A 5 4.08 48.44 12.15
C ASP A 5 4.39 47.79 10.80
N ARG A 6 5.42 46.92 10.74
CA ARG A 6 5.75 46.17 9.51
C ARG A 6 4.64 45.20 9.12
N TRP A 7 4.00 44.55 10.10
CA TRP A 7 2.89 43.64 9.85
C TRP A 7 1.61 44.37 9.41
N ASN A 8 1.29 45.49 10.06
CA ASN A 8 0.17 46.35 9.66
C ASN A 8 0.37 46.92 8.25
N GLU A 9 1.61 47.26 7.89
CA GLU A 9 1.96 47.74 6.56
C GLU A 9 1.79 46.65 5.49
N ILE A 10 2.24 45.42 5.74
CA ILE A 10 2.03 44.27 4.84
C ILE A 10 0.54 44.03 4.63
N TRP A 11 -0.27 44.02 5.69
CA TRP A 11 -1.71 43.80 5.61
C TRP A 11 -2.43 44.87 4.80
N ASN A 12 -2.12 46.15 5.04
CA ASN A 12 -2.70 47.28 4.29
C ASN A 12 -2.30 47.27 2.81
N THR A 13 -1.09 46.80 2.50
CA THR A 13 -0.62 46.68 1.11
C THR A 13 -1.39 45.58 0.36
N ILE A 14 -1.59 44.43 1.00
CA ILE A 14 -2.33 43.29 0.43
C ILE A 14 -3.82 43.62 0.26
N SER A 15 -4.42 44.36 1.20
CA SER A 15 -5.85 44.67 1.20
C SER A 15 -6.27 45.71 0.16
N ARG A 16 -5.31 46.40 -0.48
CA ARG A 16 -5.56 47.46 -1.45
C ARG A 16 -6.00 46.91 -2.82
N ASN A 17 -5.59 45.69 -3.17
CA ASN A 17 -5.98 44.96 -4.39
C ASN A 17 -6.51 43.54 -4.06
N LYS A 18 -7.65 43.48 -3.33
CA LYS A 18 -8.21 42.24 -2.75
C LYS A 18 -8.38 41.08 -3.76
N LEU A 19 -8.94 41.36 -4.94
CA LEU A 19 -9.24 40.34 -5.95
C LEU A 19 -7.96 39.70 -6.53
N ARG A 20 -6.95 40.53 -6.80
CA ARG A 20 -5.69 40.09 -7.43
C ARG A 20 -4.88 39.24 -6.45
N SER A 21 -4.74 39.71 -5.22
CA SER A 21 -4.10 38.99 -4.13
C SER A 21 -4.81 37.66 -3.84
N ALA A 22 -6.15 37.64 -3.82
CA ALA A 22 -6.93 36.43 -3.60
C ALA A 22 -6.72 35.38 -4.71
N LEU A 23 -6.80 35.77 -5.99
CA LEU A 23 -6.60 34.86 -7.13
C LEU A 23 -5.21 34.21 -7.13
N THR A 24 -4.20 34.91 -6.63
CA THR A 24 -2.82 34.41 -6.65
C THR A 24 -2.48 33.58 -5.43
N MET A 25 -3.01 33.98 -4.26
CA MET A 25 -3.00 33.10 -3.09
C MET A 25 -3.72 31.79 -3.43
N PHE A 26 -4.87 31.85 -4.14
CA PHE A 26 -5.58 30.66 -4.58
C PHE A 26 -4.71 29.71 -5.42
N GLY A 27 -3.90 30.22 -6.36
CA GLY A 27 -3.02 29.37 -7.17
C GLY A 27 -1.99 28.58 -6.34
N VAL A 28 -1.35 29.22 -5.36
CA VAL A 28 -0.41 28.54 -4.44
C VAL A 28 -1.15 27.64 -3.46
N SER A 29 -2.27 28.09 -2.89
CA SER A 29 -3.13 27.28 -2.03
C SER A 29 -3.57 26.00 -2.74
N TRP A 30 -3.97 26.11 -4.01
CA TRP A 30 -4.42 24.97 -4.82
C TRP A 30 -3.30 23.97 -5.09
N GLY A 31 -2.08 24.44 -5.35
CA GLY A 31 -0.92 23.58 -5.53
C GLY A 31 -0.60 22.76 -4.27
N ILE A 32 -0.58 23.41 -3.10
CA ILE A 32 -0.38 22.73 -1.82
C ILE A 32 -1.54 21.79 -1.50
N PHE A 33 -2.77 22.23 -1.75
CA PHE A 33 -3.97 21.41 -1.57
C PHE A 33 -3.88 20.11 -2.36
N MET A 34 -3.59 20.19 -3.66
CA MET A 34 -3.44 19.02 -4.53
C MET A 34 -2.32 18.09 -4.06
N LEU A 35 -1.17 18.65 -3.70
CA LEU A 35 -0.04 17.87 -3.19
C LEU A 35 -0.39 17.14 -1.88
N MET A 36 -1.07 17.81 -0.95
CA MET A 36 -1.53 17.21 0.31
C MET A 36 -2.52 16.08 0.08
N VAL A 37 -3.52 16.30 -0.77
CA VAL A 37 -4.55 15.30 -1.08
C VAL A 37 -3.92 14.09 -1.78
N MET A 38 -3.12 14.29 -2.83
CA MET A 38 -2.50 13.20 -3.59
C MET A 38 -1.56 12.36 -2.72
N LEU A 39 -0.67 13.00 -1.95
CA LEU A 39 0.26 12.26 -1.08
C LEU A 39 -0.47 11.60 0.09
N GLY A 40 -1.45 12.27 0.68
CA GLY A 40 -2.26 11.74 1.78
C GLY A 40 -3.06 10.51 1.37
N MET A 41 -3.79 10.60 0.26
CA MET A 41 -4.55 9.49 -0.30
C MET A 41 -3.65 8.38 -0.84
N GLY A 42 -2.55 8.72 -1.53
CA GLY A 42 -1.59 7.74 -2.02
C GLY A 42 -0.98 6.92 -0.89
N LYS A 43 -0.59 7.57 0.22
CA LYS A 43 -0.08 6.89 1.42
C LYS A 43 -1.16 6.11 2.19
N ALA A 44 -2.41 6.54 2.13
CA ALA A 44 -3.54 5.82 2.72
C ALA A 44 -3.82 4.51 1.96
N LEU A 45 -3.81 4.58 0.62
CA LEU A 45 -3.94 3.44 -0.26
C LEU A 45 -2.74 2.48 -0.12
N GLU A 46 -1.51 3.00 -0.13
CA GLU A 46 -0.30 2.21 0.08
C GLU A 46 -0.37 1.41 1.39
N ARG A 47 -0.74 2.06 2.49
CA ARG A 47 -0.89 1.40 3.80
C ARG A 47 -2.06 0.41 3.84
N GLY A 48 -3.19 0.73 3.21
CA GLY A 48 -4.33 -0.19 3.15
C GLY A 48 -4.01 -1.44 2.36
N VAL A 49 -3.38 -1.29 1.19
CA VAL A 49 -2.91 -2.42 0.39
C VAL A 49 -1.83 -3.22 1.14
N GLN A 50 -0.84 -2.56 1.76
CA GLN A 50 0.18 -3.23 2.59
C GLN A 50 -0.45 -4.03 3.73
N LYS A 51 -1.44 -3.49 4.44
CA LYS A 51 -2.21 -4.22 5.46
C LYS A 51 -2.95 -5.43 4.90
N GLY A 52 -3.42 -5.36 3.65
CA GLY A 52 -3.98 -6.52 2.96
C GLY A 52 -2.98 -7.68 2.82
N PHE A 53 -1.68 -7.36 2.77
CA PHE A 53 -0.58 -8.34 2.77
C PHE A 53 -0.07 -8.67 4.19
N ASP A 54 -0.43 -7.90 5.23
CA ASP A 54 0.04 -8.15 6.60
C ASP A 54 -0.36 -9.55 7.04
N GLY A 55 0.62 -10.39 7.36
CA GLY A 55 0.40 -11.80 7.72
C GLY A 55 0.67 -12.79 6.59
N TRP A 56 1.00 -12.34 5.38
CA TRP A 56 1.67 -13.21 4.41
C TRP A 56 3.19 -13.06 4.54
N ALA A 57 3.91 -14.17 4.44
CA ALA A 57 5.35 -14.13 4.23
C ALA A 57 5.63 -13.47 2.87
N THR A 58 6.20 -12.26 2.86
CA THR A 58 6.51 -11.52 1.62
C THR A 58 7.51 -12.26 0.74
N ASN A 59 8.33 -13.13 1.33
CA ASN A 59 9.27 -14.04 0.68
C ASN A 59 8.67 -15.44 0.42
N SER A 60 7.36 -15.53 0.15
CA SER A 60 6.70 -16.78 -0.21
C SER A 60 6.33 -16.89 -1.69
N MET A 61 6.19 -18.12 -2.16
CA MET A 61 5.62 -18.47 -3.45
C MET A 61 4.68 -19.66 -3.32
N PHE A 62 3.76 -19.73 -4.26
CA PHE A 62 2.87 -20.87 -4.46
C PHE A 62 3.22 -21.53 -5.79
N LEU A 63 3.25 -22.86 -5.81
CA LEU A 63 3.55 -23.65 -7.01
C LEU A 63 2.50 -24.74 -7.15
N TRP A 64 1.80 -24.78 -8.28
CA TRP A 64 0.79 -25.79 -8.60
C TRP A 64 0.99 -26.33 -10.02
N THR A 65 0.38 -27.48 -10.30
CA THR A 65 0.43 -28.09 -11.64
C THR A 65 -0.68 -27.57 -12.53
N GLN A 66 -0.44 -27.57 -13.83
CA GLN A 66 -1.42 -27.26 -14.87
C GLN A 66 -1.36 -28.33 -15.97
N SER A 67 -2.27 -28.24 -16.94
CA SER A 67 -2.25 -29.20 -18.06
C SER A 67 -1.06 -28.92 -18.97
N THR A 68 -0.30 -29.96 -19.35
CA THR A 68 0.87 -29.79 -20.24
C THR A 68 0.48 -29.19 -21.58
N SER A 69 1.29 -28.27 -22.11
CA SER A 69 1.08 -27.65 -23.41
C SER A 69 1.90 -28.29 -24.52
N MET A 70 2.95 -29.05 -24.18
CA MET A 70 3.83 -29.72 -25.15
C MET A 70 3.87 -31.25 -24.95
N PRO A 71 4.01 -32.04 -26.02
CA PRO A 71 4.28 -33.47 -25.90
C PRO A 71 5.74 -33.71 -25.49
N TYR A 72 5.98 -34.61 -24.54
CA TYR A 72 7.33 -34.89 -24.03
C TYR A 72 7.43 -36.32 -23.48
N ALA A 73 8.59 -36.97 -23.66
CA ALA A 73 8.90 -38.31 -23.15
C ALA A 73 7.79 -39.37 -23.38
N GLY A 74 7.13 -39.32 -24.55
CA GLY A 74 6.06 -40.24 -24.94
C GLY A 74 4.64 -39.84 -24.46
N PHE A 75 4.51 -38.73 -23.74
CA PHE A 75 3.22 -38.18 -23.31
C PHE A 75 2.65 -37.18 -24.32
N LYS A 76 1.33 -37.20 -24.47
CA LYS A 76 0.58 -36.24 -25.29
C LYS A 76 0.43 -34.90 -24.57
N ARG A 77 0.19 -33.83 -25.34
CA ARG A 77 -0.28 -32.54 -24.84
C ARG A 77 -1.60 -32.71 -24.07
N GLY A 78 -1.83 -31.85 -23.09
CA GLY A 78 -3.07 -31.78 -22.31
C GLY A 78 -3.12 -32.78 -21.15
N ARG A 79 -1.98 -33.36 -20.77
CA ARG A 79 -1.90 -34.28 -19.63
C ARG A 79 -2.03 -33.48 -18.34
N ARG A 80 -2.99 -33.86 -17.49
CA ARG A 80 -3.07 -33.41 -16.11
C ARG A 80 -2.21 -34.33 -15.23
N PHE A 81 -1.52 -33.73 -14.28
CA PHE A 81 -0.71 -34.44 -13.30
C PHE A 81 -0.75 -33.63 -12.00
N ASN A 82 -0.59 -34.30 -10.86
CA ASN A 82 -0.48 -33.68 -9.54
C ASN A 82 0.93 -33.92 -9.01
N PHE A 83 1.32 -33.15 -8.00
CA PHE A 83 2.53 -33.44 -7.25
C PHE A 83 2.31 -34.65 -6.35
N ASN A 84 3.40 -35.25 -5.90
CA ASN A 84 3.40 -36.44 -5.07
C ASN A 84 4.09 -36.18 -3.72
N ASN A 85 3.88 -37.02 -2.69
CA ASN A 85 4.59 -36.83 -1.41
C ASN A 85 6.11 -36.91 -1.57
N SER A 86 6.61 -37.74 -2.50
CA SER A 86 8.04 -37.82 -2.80
C SER A 86 8.64 -36.52 -3.34
N ASP A 87 7.81 -35.61 -3.87
CA ASP A 87 8.25 -34.29 -4.33
C ASP A 87 8.51 -33.34 -3.15
N ILE A 88 7.82 -33.52 -2.02
CA ILE A 88 8.06 -32.76 -0.78
C ILE A 88 9.52 -32.93 -0.36
N GLU A 89 9.97 -34.19 -0.29
CA GLU A 89 11.34 -34.54 0.09
C GLU A 89 12.35 -34.06 -0.95
N ALA A 90 12.01 -34.19 -2.25
CA ALA A 90 12.87 -33.74 -3.32
C ALA A 90 13.14 -32.23 -3.28
N ILE A 91 12.11 -31.41 -3.04
CA ILE A 91 12.24 -29.96 -2.91
C ILE A 91 13.11 -29.63 -1.69
N LYS A 92 12.83 -30.24 -0.53
CA LYS A 92 13.62 -30.01 0.69
C LYS A 92 15.09 -30.40 0.54
N ALA A 93 15.39 -31.46 -0.20
CA ALA A 93 16.76 -31.96 -0.38
C ALA A 93 17.56 -31.21 -1.46
N ASN A 94 16.92 -30.82 -2.56
CA ASN A 94 17.61 -30.25 -3.73
C ASN A 94 17.59 -28.72 -3.77
N ILE A 95 16.73 -28.07 -2.97
CA ILE A 95 16.61 -26.61 -2.93
C ILE A 95 16.92 -26.11 -1.51
N PRO A 96 18.20 -26.10 -1.10
CA PRO A 96 18.60 -25.69 0.25
C PRO A 96 18.35 -24.19 0.53
N LYS A 97 18.03 -23.42 -0.52
CA LYS A 97 17.61 -22.03 -0.46
C LYS A 97 16.17 -21.84 0.05
N ALA A 98 15.33 -22.86 -0.07
CA ALA A 98 14.01 -22.87 0.54
C ALA A 98 14.13 -23.05 2.05
N ASP A 99 13.35 -22.29 2.80
CA ASP A 99 13.29 -22.35 4.26
C ASP A 99 12.15 -23.28 4.70
N ILE A 100 10.92 -22.97 4.26
CA ILE A 100 9.72 -23.73 4.58
C ILE A 100 9.13 -24.26 3.28
N VAL A 101 8.78 -25.54 3.27
CA VAL A 101 8.08 -26.22 2.17
C VAL A 101 6.85 -26.88 2.76
N ALA A 102 5.70 -26.24 2.58
CA ALA A 102 4.40 -26.69 3.08
C ALA A 102 3.55 -27.22 1.90
N PRO A 103 3.35 -28.54 1.77
CA PRO A 103 2.39 -29.08 0.82
C PRO A 103 0.97 -28.78 1.27
N ARG A 104 0.08 -28.55 0.31
CA ARG A 104 -1.35 -28.31 0.56
C ARG A 104 -2.22 -29.16 -0.35
N LEU A 105 -3.36 -29.53 0.19
CA LEU A 105 -4.47 -30.18 -0.50
C LEU A 105 -5.72 -29.34 -0.35
N GLN A 106 -6.60 -29.41 -1.33
CA GLN A 106 -7.89 -28.70 -1.31
C GLN A 106 -8.99 -29.63 -1.78
N LEU A 107 -10.06 -29.71 -0.99
CA LEU A 107 -11.21 -30.53 -1.33
C LEU A 107 -12.06 -29.82 -2.39
N GLY A 108 -12.47 -30.52 -3.45
CA GLY A 108 -13.34 -29.95 -4.49
C GLY A 108 -12.63 -29.04 -5.52
N GLY A 109 -11.31 -28.86 -5.42
CA GLY A 109 -10.52 -28.06 -6.37
C GLY A 109 -10.60 -26.54 -6.15
N TRP A 110 -10.02 -25.77 -7.06
CA TRP A 110 -9.98 -24.30 -6.99
C TRP A 110 -11.40 -23.72 -6.94
N GLN A 111 -11.69 -22.90 -5.92
CA GLN A 111 -13.04 -22.37 -5.61
C GLN A 111 -14.11 -23.44 -5.28
N GLY A 112 -13.68 -24.66 -4.94
CA GLY A 112 -14.57 -25.73 -4.51
C GLY A 112 -15.15 -25.47 -3.11
N ALA A 113 -16.35 -24.90 -3.04
CA ALA A 113 -17.08 -24.82 -1.78
C ALA A 113 -17.71 -26.20 -1.46
N ASN A 114 -17.40 -26.75 -0.30
CA ASN A 114 -17.88 -28.07 0.12
C ASN A 114 -18.86 -27.94 1.27
N ASN A 115 -19.86 -28.82 1.28
CA ASN A 115 -20.86 -28.84 2.35
C ASN A 115 -20.25 -29.38 3.65
N VAL A 116 -20.37 -28.56 4.69
CA VAL A 116 -20.03 -28.90 6.07
C VAL A 116 -21.28 -28.78 6.91
N THR A 117 -21.55 -29.79 7.72
CA THR A 117 -22.76 -29.84 8.55
C THR A 117 -22.46 -29.95 10.03
N TYR A 118 -23.27 -29.27 10.83
CA TYR A 118 -23.24 -29.27 12.29
C TYR A 118 -24.69 -29.16 12.80
N GLU A 119 -25.16 -30.13 13.58
CA GLU A 119 -26.49 -30.13 14.21
C GLU A 119 -27.68 -29.69 13.29
N GLY A 120 -27.66 -30.14 12.03
CA GLY A 120 -28.69 -29.82 11.04
C GLY A 120 -28.47 -28.53 10.25
N ARG A 121 -27.51 -27.68 10.67
CA ARG A 121 -27.04 -26.51 9.91
C ARG A 121 -26.03 -26.96 8.86
N THR A 122 -26.08 -26.34 7.69
CA THR A 122 -25.18 -26.63 6.56
C THR A 122 -24.61 -25.33 6.02
N GLY A 123 -23.30 -25.29 5.80
CA GLY A 123 -22.62 -24.19 5.12
C GLY A 123 -21.63 -24.72 4.08
N ALA A 124 -21.28 -23.87 3.13
CA ALA A 124 -20.33 -24.18 2.07
C ALA A 124 -18.99 -23.50 2.36
N PHE A 125 -17.94 -24.29 2.57
CA PHE A 125 -16.63 -23.81 3.02
C PHE A 125 -15.49 -24.44 2.23
N ASN A 126 -14.31 -23.80 2.24
CA ASN A 126 -13.10 -24.38 1.66
C ASN A 126 -12.41 -25.27 2.70
N ILE A 127 -12.01 -26.48 2.31
CA ILE A 127 -11.29 -27.39 3.19
C ILE A 127 -9.89 -27.61 2.65
N TYR A 128 -8.91 -27.29 3.49
CA TYR A 128 -7.49 -27.44 3.20
C TYR A 128 -6.86 -28.53 4.06
N GLY A 129 -6.07 -29.38 3.42
CA GLY A 129 -5.17 -30.32 4.08
C GLY A 129 -3.80 -29.69 4.22
N ASP A 130 -3.42 -29.32 5.44
CA ASP A 130 -2.24 -28.50 5.72
C ASP A 130 -1.30 -29.11 6.74
N VAL A 131 -0.03 -28.71 6.64
CA VAL A 131 1.00 -29.01 7.62
C VAL A 131 1.08 -27.88 8.67
N PRO A 132 1.50 -28.18 9.92
CA PRO A 132 1.61 -27.18 10.99
C PRO A 132 2.39 -25.92 10.61
N GLU A 133 3.41 -26.07 9.77
CA GLU A 133 4.32 -25.00 9.36
C GLU A 133 3.64 -23.93 8.49
N ILE A 134 2.43 -24.18 7.98
CA ILE A 134 1.69 -23.21 7.16
C ILE A 134 1.45 -21.89 7.88
N ILE A 135 1.34 -21.90 9.21
CA ILE A 135 1.12 -20.69 10.03
C ILE A 135 2.27 -19.70 9.95
N GLN A 136 3.46 -20.14 9.53
CA GLN A 136 4.62 -19.27 9.33
C GLN A 136 4.57 -18.56 7.96
N ILE A 137 3.83 -19.13 7.00
CA ILE A 137 3.59 -18.55 5.67
C ILE A 137 2.35 -17.65 5.70
N GLN A 138 1.29 -18.14 6.35
CA GLN A 138 0.02 -17.46 6.56
C GLN A 138 -0.17 -17.26 8.06
N ALA A 139 0.26 -16.11 8.57
CA ALA A 139 0.16 -15.77 9.97
C ALA A 139 -1.31 -15.66 10.38
N VAL A 140 -1.66 -16.45 11.39
CA VAL A 140 -2.99 -16.46 11.99
C VAL A 140 -2.89 -16.12 13.47
N GLU A 141 -3.94 -15.49 13.99
CA GLU A 141 -4.19 -15.39 15.42
C GLU A 141 -5.10 -16.54 15.84
N MET A 142 -4.93 -17.04 17.06
CA MET A 142 -5.75 -18.12 17.61
C MET A 142 -6.58 -17.58 18.78
N PRO A 143 -7.78 -17.01 18.55
CA PRO A 143 -8.66 -16.56 19.62
C PRO A 143 -9.03 -17.66 20.61
N ARG A 144 -9.22 -18.89 20.12
CA ARG A 144 -9.65 -20.05 20.91
C ARG A 144 -8.90 -21.31 20.49
N GLY A 145 -8.59 -22.15 21.48
CA GLY A 145 -7.96 -23.45 21.25
C GLY A 145 -6.52 -23.36 20.74
N ARG A 146 -6.16 -24.23 19.80
CA ARG A 146 -4.79 -24.32 19.23
C ARG A 146 -4.83 -24.69 17.75
N PHE A 147 -3.75 -24.39 17.04
CA PHE A 147 -3.57 -24.86 15.67
C PHE A 147 -3.15 -26.35 15.63
N ILE A 148 -3.08 -26.90 14.42
CA ILE A 148 -2.63 -28.27 14.13
C ILE A 148 -1.16 -28.42 14.50
N ASN A 149 -0.80 -29.47 15.24
CA ASN A 149 0.59 -29.78 15.60
C ASN A 149 1.11 -30.97 14.79
N SER A 150 2.44 -31.15 14.77
CA SER A 150 3.08 -32.25 14.04
C SER A 150 2.58 -33.62 14.50
N LYS A 151 2.24 -33.78 15.79
CA LYS A 151 1.66 -35.03 16.32
C LYS A 151 0.29 -35.33 15.72
N ASP A 152 -0.57 -34.32 15.55
CA ASP A 152 -1.89 -34.50 14.94
C ASP A 152 -1.77 -34.96 13.48
N ASN A 153 -0.78 -34.44 12.76
CA ASN A 153 -0.48 -34.84 11.40
C ASN A 153 0.03 -36.29 11.32
N HIS A 154 1.08 -36.65 12.08
CA HIS A 154 1.66 -37.99 12.04
C HIS A 154 0.68 -39.09 12.51
N GLU A 155 -0.13 -38.81 13.54
CA GLU A 155 -1.12 -39.76 14.07
C GLU A 155 -2.41 -39.81 13.24
N ASN A 156 -2.53 -39.01 12.18
CA ASN A 156 -3.73 -38.92 11.34
C ASN A 156 -5.00 -38.59 12.16
N ARG A 157 -4.87 -37.68 13.12
CA ARG A 157 -6.00 -37.32 13.99
C ARG A 157 -7.05 -36.56 13.18
N LYS A 158 -8.31 -36.95 13.35
CA LYS A 158 -9.48 -36.30 12.72
C LYS A 158 -9.87 -35.03 13.49
N VAL A 159 -8.99 -34.04 13.40
CA VAL A 159 -9.16 -32.72 14.01
C VAL A 159 -9.18 -31.64 12.94
N CYS A 160 -9.81 -30.51 13.23
CA CYS A 160 -9.87 -29.36 12.33
C CYS A 160 -9.75 -28.03 13.09
N VAL A 161 -9.32 -27.00 12.37
CA VAL A 161 -9.29 -25.60 12.83
C VAL A 161 -10.17 -24.81 11.88
N VAL A 162 -11.05 -23.98 12.43
CA VAL A 162 -12.10 -23.29 11.68
C VAL A 162 -11.89 -21.78 11.64
N GLY A 163 -12.25 -21.15 10.53
CA GLY A 163 -12.22 -19.70 10.37
C GLY A 163 -13.47 -18.99 10.92
N PRO A 164 -13.46 -17.65 11.01
CA PRO A 164 -14.51 -16.87 11.64
C PRO A 164 -15.90 -17.03 10.99
N GLU A 165 -15.97 -17.21 9.66
CA GLU A 165 -17.25 -17.39 8.97
C GLU A 165 -17.87 -18.75 9.27
N VAL A 166 -17.03 -19.78 9.41
CA VAL A 166 -17.48 -21.12 9.82
C VAL A 166 -18.13 -21.05 11.20
N VAL A 167 -17.51 -20.32 12.14
CA VAL A 167 -18.06 -20.11 13.48
C VAL A 167 -19.37 -19.33 13.44
N LYS A 168 -19.44 -18.26 12.63
CA LYS A 168 -20.65 -17.46 12.47
C LYS A 168 -21.81 -18.26 11.88
N VAL A 169 -21.57 -19.06 10.85
CA VAL A 169 -22.62 -19.78 10.10
C VAL A 169 -23.04 -21.07 10.77
N LEU A 170 -22.10 -21.88 11.26
CA LEU A 170 -22.42 -23.18 11.87
C LEU A 170 -22.72 -23.06 13.37
N PHE A 171 -22.00 -22.21 14.09
CA PHE A 171 -22.06 -22.10 15.55
C PHE A 171 -22.77 -20.84 16.04
N GLU A 172 -23.26 -19.94 15.16
CA GLU A 172 -23.93 -18.68 15.55
C GLU A 172 -23.09 -17.80 16.52
N GLY A 173 -21.77 -17.99 16.55
CA GLY A 173 -20.86 -17.29 17.47
C GLY A 173 -20.54 -18.03 18.78
N ASP A 174 -21.15 -19.19 19.03
CA ASP A 174 -20.82 -20.04 20.18
C ASP A 174 -19.41 -20.65 20.08
N ASP A 175 -18.92 -21.25 21.16
CA ASP A 175 -17.59 -21.87 21.20
C ASP A 175 -17.53 -23.13 20.31
N PRO A 176 -16.79 -23.09 19.18
CA PRO A 176 -16.73 -24.23 18.29
C PRO A 176 -15.83 -25.34 18.85
N VAL A 177 -14.95 -25.05 19.82
CA VAL A 177 -13.92 -25.99 20.29
C VAL A 177 -14.56 -27.18 21.02
N GLY A 178 -14.10 -28.38 20.67
CA GLY A 178 -14.56 -29.64 21.25
C GLY A 178 -15.72 -30.28 20.49
N HIS A 179 -16.46 -29.52 19.70
CA HIS A 179 -17.58 -30.02 18.89
C HIS A 179 -17.10 -30.75 17.63
N PHE A 180 -17.96 -31.61 17.08
CA PHE A 180 -17.68 -32.36 15.86
C PHE A 180 -18.46 -31.79 14.68
N ILE A 181 -17.75 -31.44 13.61
CA ILE A 181 -18.35 -31.05 12.33
C ILE A 181 -18.19 -32.18 11.31
N LYS A 182 -19.16 -32.30 10.41
CA LYS A 182 -19.16 -33.31 9.36
C LYS A 182 -18.78 -32.68 8.02
N ILE A 183 -17.69 -33.14 7.44
CA ILE A 183 -17.15 -32.67 6.16
C ILE A 183 -17.23 -33.84 5.17
N GLN A 184 -18.02 -33.71 4.09
CA GLN A 184 -18.17 -34.74 3.05
C GLN A 184 -18.39 -36.17 3.61
N GLY A 185 -19.15 -36.30 4.70
CA GLY A 185 -19.44 -37.61 5.32
C GLY A 185 -18.53 -38.00 6.49
N VAL A 186 -17.41 -37.32 6.73
CA VAL A 186 -16.43 -37.64 7.78
C VAL A 186 -16.52 -36.65 8.93
N TYR A 187 -16.51 -37.15 10.17
CA TYR A 187 -16.52 -36.31 11.38
C TYR A 187 -15.10 -35.88 11.77
N PHE A 188 -14.95 -34.58 12.03
CA PHE A 188 -13.74 -33.94 12.54
C PHE A 188 -14.05 -33.16 13.80
N GLN A 189 -13.19 -33.28 14.81
CA GLN A 189 -13.29 -32.49 16.03
C GLN A 189 -12.65 -31.13 15.85
N VAL A 190 -13.37 -30.06 16.15
CA VAL A 190 -12.81 -28.71 16.14
C VAL A 190 -11.91 -28.52 17.36
N ILE A 191 -10.66 -28.14 17.13
CA ILE A 191 -9.64 -27.94 18.18
C ILE A 191 -9.21 -26.48 18.35
N GLY A 192 -9.66 -25.60 17.47
CA GLY A 192 -9.36 -24.18 17.54
C GLY A 192 -10.13 -23.36 16.51
N GLU A 193 -10.24 -22.09 16.81
CA GLU A 193 -10.71 -21.04 15.91
C GLU A 193 -9.51 -20.17 15.57
N TYR A 194 -9.28 -19.91 14.29
CA TYR A 194 -8.23 -19.00 13.84
C TYR A 194 -8.85 -17.74 13.25
N LYS A 195 -8.11 -16.63 13.32
CA LYS A 195 -8.42 -15.38 12.65
C LYS A 195 -7.24 -15.00 11.74
N PRO A 196 -7.45 -14.80 10.42
CA PRO A 196 -6.39 -14.31 9.56
C PRO A 196 -5.86 -12.96 10.06
N LYS A 197 -4.53 -12.75 10.08
CA LYS A 197 -3.97 -11.41 10.30
C LYS A 197 -4.16 -10.49 9.09
N ALA A 198 -4.21 -11.08 7.89
CA ALA A 198 -4.42 -10.37 6.64
C ALA A 198 -5.90 -10.08 6.42
N SER A 199 -6.30 -8.82 6.55
CA SER A 199 -7.69 -8.36 6.30
C SER A 199 -8.09 -8.32 4.82
N GLY A 200 -7.14 -8.45 3.88
CA GLY A 200 -7.43 -8.33 2.45
C GLY A 200 -8.01 -9.61 1.85
N ASP A 201 -9.21 -9.55 1.29
CA ASP A 201 -9.81 -10.61 0.48
C ASP A 201 -9.13 -10.63 -0.92
N MET A 202 -8.10 -11.47 -1.07
CA MET A 202 -7.44 -11.71 -2.37
C MET A 202 -8.18 -12.79 -3.19
N GLY A 203 -9.51 -12.75 -3.19
CA GLY A 203 -10.36 -13.64 -4.00
C GLY A 203 -10.54 -15.05 -3.45
N GLU A 204 -10.04 -15.34 -2.25
CA GLU A 204 -10.43 -16.50 -1.45
C GLU A 204 -11.04 -15.96 -0.17
N ASN A 205 -12.29 -16.30 0.11
CA ASN A 205 -12.96 -15.93 1.35
C ASN A 205 -12.24 -16.61 2.54
N LYS A 206 -11.19 -15.95 3.06
CA LYS A 206 -10.25 -16.48 4.05
C LYS A 206 -10.92 -16.87 5.35
N ASP A 207 -12.07 -16.26 5.61
CA ASP A 207 -12.86 -16.49 6.81
C ASP A 207 -13.70 -17.78 6.72
N ALA A 208 -13.93 -18.28 5.50
CA ALA A 208 -14.68 -19.49 5.18
C ALA A 208 -13.79 -20.74 5.02
N ASN A 209 -12.55 -20.73 5.53
CA ASN A 209 -11.64 -21.86 5.38
C ASN A 209 -11.61 -22.76 6.63
N ILE A 210 -11.40 -24.05 6.40
CA ILE A 210 -11.21 -25.07 7.43
C ILE A 210 -9.89 -25.78 7.14
N HIS A 211 -9.03 -25.84 8.14
CA HIS A 211 -7.74 -26.52 8.05
C HIS A 211 -7.81 -27.87 8.75
N ILE A 212 -7.38 -28.93 8.08
CA ILE A 212 -7.22 -30.27 8.65
C ILE A 212 -5.79 -30.76 8.43
N PRO A 213 -5.28 -31.70 9.25
CA PRO A 213 -3.92 -32.19 9.05
C PRO A 213 -3.76 -32.87 7.68
N PHE A 214 -2.68 -32.53 6.97
CA PHE A 214 -2.38 -32.99 5.62
C PHE A 214 -2.52 -34.50 5.43
N LEU A 215 -1.90 -35.31 6.31
CA LEU A 215 -1.97 -36.79 6.20
C LEU A 215 -3.38 -37.32 6.51
N THR A 216 -4.10 -36.67 7.43
CA THR A 216 -5.50 -37.00 7.71
C THR A 216 -6.37 -36.72 6.48
N PHE A 217 -6.13 -35.59 5.78
CA PHE A 217 -6.83 -35.25 4.53
C PHE A 217 -6.66 -36.35 3.49
N GLN A 218 -5.42 -36.76 3.21
CA GLN A 218 -5.11 -37.80 2.22
C GLN A 218 -5.87 -39.11 2.49
N LYS A 219 -5.94 -39.51 3.76
CA LYS A 219 -6.67 -40.73 4.16
C LYS A 219 -8.18 -40.56 4.17
N ALA A 220 -8.69 -39.40 4.61
CA ALA A 220 -10.12 -39.16 4.77
C ALA A 220 -10.84 -39.00 3.42
N PHE A 221 -10.18 -38.39 2.43
CA PHE A 221 -10.77 -38.08 1.12
C PHE A 221 -10.16 -38.85 -0.05
N ASN A 222 -9.41 -39.92 0.26
CA ASN A 222 -8.80 -40.81 -0.73
C ASN A 222 -7.89 -40.08 -1.75
N SER A 223 -7.19 -39.03 -1.31
CA SER A 223 -6.20 -38.31 -2.13
C SER A 223 -4.84 -39.03 -2.20
N MET A 224 -4.70 -40.20 -1.54
CA MET A 224 -3.53 -41.07 -1.57
C MET A 224 -2.19 -40.32 -1.41
N ASP A 225 -1.44 -40.17 -2.49
CA ASP A 225 -0.09 -39.61 -2.54
C ASP A 225 -0.08 -38.20 -3.15
N GLU A 226 -1.24 -37.67 -3.51
CA GLU A 226 -1.35 -36.41 -4.23
C GLU A 226 -1.05 -35.21 -3.33
N VAL A 227 -0.48 -34.20 -3.96
CA VAL A 227 -0.28 -32.83 -3.45
C VAL A 227 -0.79 -31.89 -4.54
N HIS A 228 -1.67 -30.96 -4.19
CA HIS A 228 -2.26 -30.04 -5.18
C HIS A 228 -1.33 -28.86 -5.45
N TRP A 229 -0.74 -28.29 -4.40
CA TRP A 229 0.26 -27.23 -4.54
C TRP A 229 1.21 -27.17 -3.35
N PHE A 230 2.29 -26.44 -3.55
CA PHE A 230 3.27 -26.12 -2.52
C PHE A 230 3.20 -24.65 -2.16
N SER A 231 3.30 -24.36 -0.88
CA SER A 231 3.62 -23.05 -0.34
C SER A 231 5.07 -23.09 0.13
N ILE A 232 5.92 -22.28 -0.49
CA ILE A 232 7.37 -22.30 -0.26
C ILE A 232 7.82 -20.91 0.15
N THR A 233 8.65 -20.83 1.18
CA THR A 233 9.29 -19.59 1.63
C THR A 233 10.79 -19.65 1.38
N GLY A 234 11.39 -18.55 0.92
CA GLY A 234 12.85 -18.44 0.75
C GLY A 234 13.57 -18.02 2.03
N LYS A 235 14.81 -18.49 2.21
CA LYS A 235 15.67 -18.02 3.31
C LYS A 235 15.95 -16.50 3.22
N PRO A 236 16.27 -15.84 4.33
CA PRO A 236 16.57 -14.41 4.32
C PRO A 236 17.65 -14.04 3.29
N GLY A 237 17.37 -13.04 2.46
CA GLY A 237 18.29 -12.57 1.41
C GLY A 237 18.30 -13.38 0.12
N VAL A 238 17.47 -14.42 0.00
CA VAL A 238 17.31 -15.18 -1.25
C VAL A 238 16.10 -14.65 -2.03
N GLU A 239 16.29 -14.38 -3.31
CA GLU A 239 15.21 -14.07 -4.24
C GLU A 239 14.33 -15.31 -4.48
N VAL A 240 13.03 -15.21 -4.14
CA VAL A 240 12.06 -16.29 -4.35
C VAL A 240 11.91 -16.66 -5.84
N SER A 241 12.22 -15.73 -6.75
CA SER A 241 12.23 -15.99 -8.19
C SER A 241 13.29 -17.03 -8.62
N GLU A 242 14.40 -17.15 -7.88
CA GLU A 242 15.38 -18.22 -8.11
C GLU A 242 14.83 -19.58 -7.66
N ILE A 243 14.17 -19.61 -6.50
CA ILE A 243 13.53 -20.80 -5.94
C ILE A 243 12.44 -21.30 -6.89
N ASP A 244 11.63 -20.40 -7.47
CA ASP A 244 10.59 -20.76 -8.45
C ASP A 244 11.19 -21.47 -9.68
N LYS A 245 12.27 -20.93 -10.25
CA LYS A 245 12.95 -21.53 -11.40
C LYS A 245 13.55 -22.89 -11.07
N GLU A 246 14.24 -23.00 -9.94
CA GLU A 246 14.84 -24.26 -9.47
C GLU A 246 13.76 -25.32 -9.18
N ALA A 247 12.65 -24.93 -8.53
CA ALA A 247 11.53 -25.80 -8.22
C ALA A 247 10.82 -26.31 -9.48
N LYS A 248 10.51 -25.42 -10.43
CA LYS A 248 9.91 -25.82 -11.72
C LYS A 248 10.81 -26.75 -12.52
N ALA A 249 12.12 -26.47 -12.58
CA ALA A 249 13.06 -27.34 -13.29
C ALA A 249 13.16 -28.73 -12.64
N LEU A 250 13.21 -28.79 -11.31
CA LEU A 250 13.22 -30.05 -10.56
C LEU A 250 11.93 -30.84 -10.79
N MET A 251 10.77 -30.18 -10.69
CA MET A 251 9.46 -30.80 -10.91
C MET A 251 9.28 -31.26 -12.35
N ALA A 252 9.73 -30.49 -13.34
CA ALA A 252 9.68 -30.86 -14.75
C ALA A 252 10.44 -32.16 -15.02
N LYS A 253 11.64 -32.29 -14.45
CA LYS A 253 12.45 -33.51 -14.58
C LYS A 253 11.77 -34.72 -13.93
N ARG A 254 11.20 -34.56 -12.74
CA ARG A 254 10.55 -35.66 -12.00
C ARG A 254 9.24 -36.12 -12.65
N HIS A 255 8.44 -35.17 -13.13
CA HIS A 255 7.14 -35.45 -13.75
C HIS A 255 7.20 -35.69 -15.25
N LYS A 256 8.40 -35.73 -15.85
CA LYS A 256 8.59 -35.91 -17.30
C LYS A 256 7.78 -34.88 -18.09
N VAL A 257 7.96 -33.61 -17.75
CA VAL A 257 7.42 -32.45 -18.47
C VAL A 257 8.57 -31.81 -19.23
N ASP A 258 8.28 -31.27 -20.42
CA ASP A 258 9.30 -30.56 -21.20
C ASP A 258 9.85 -29.37 -20.37
N PRO A 259 11.17 -29.22 -20.24
CA PRO A 259 11.76 -28.08 -19.52
C PRO A 259 11.36 -26.70 -20.05
N ASN A 260 10.92 -26.61 -21.33
CA ASN A 260 10.46 -25.37 -21.95
C ASN A 260 8.94 -25.16 -21.84
N ASP A 261 8.19 -26.13 -21.31
CA ASP A 261 6.74 -26.02 -21.12
C ASP A 261 6.40 -25.21 -19.86
N VAL A 262 6.52 -23.88 -20.00
CA VAL A 262 6.22 -22.92 -18.92
C VAL A 262 4.76 -22.95 -18.46
N LEU A 263 3.84 -23.48 -19.28
CA LEU A 263 2.41 -23.53 -18.98
C LEU A 263 2.02 -24.76 -18.15
N ALA A 264 2.89 -25.77 -18.04
CA ALA A 264 2.63 -26.96 -17.24
C ALA A 264 2.68 -26.71 -15.73
N PHE A 265 3.26 -25.59 -15.30
CA PHE A 265 3.35 -25.21 -13.89
C PHE A 265 2.82 -23.79 -13.70
N GLY A 266 1.85 -23.63 -12.81
CA GLY A 266 1.44 -22.33 -12.32
C GLY A 266 2.25 -21.95 -11.10
N SER A 267 2.66 -20.69 -11.02
CA SER A 267 3.32 -20.17 -9.82
C SER A 267 2.81 -18.78 -9.49
N TRP A 268 2.74 -18.47 -8.21
CA TRP A 268 2.51 -17.11 -7.75
C TRP A 268 3.61 -16.72 -6.78
N ASN A 269 4.43 -15.74 -7.18
CA ASN A 269 5.48 -15.20 -6.35
C ASN A 269 4.97 -13.96 -5.59
N MET A 270 4.87 -14.08 -4.26
CA MET A 270 4.43 -12.98 -3.40
C MET A 270 5.46 -11.85 -3.36
N GLN A 271 6.76 -12.18 -3.41
CA GLN A 271 7.84 -11.19 -3.38
C GLN A 271 7.80 -10.28 -4.60
N GLU A 272 7.61 -10.87 -5.78
CA GLU A 272 7.49 -10.11 -7.04
C GLU A 272 6.22 -9.25 -7.06
N THR A 273 5.09 -9.81 -6.61
CA THR A 273 3.82 -9.08 -6.51
C THR A 273 3.95 -7.87 -5.58
N PHE A 274 4.56 -8.07 -4.39
CA PHE A 274 4.81 -6.99 -3.44
C PHE A 274 5.79 -5.95 -4.00
N GLY A 275 6.85 -6.39 -4.68
CA GLY A 275 7.82 -5.52 -5.34
C GLY A 275 7.17 -4.64 -6.44
N MET A 276 6.31 -5.23 -7.26
CA MET A 276 5.54 -4.50 -8.29
C MET A 276 4.61 -3.47 -7.66
N MET A 277 3.89 -3.81 -6.59
CA MET A 277 3.01 -2.89 -5.88
C MET A 277 3.80 -1.73 -5.25
N ASN A 278 4.95 -2.02 -4.63
CA ASN A 278 5.82 -0.99 -4.09
C ASN A 278 6.32 -0.04 -5.20
N MET A 279 6.73 -0.58 -6.35
CA MET A 279 7.14 0.23 -7.51
C MET A 279 5.99 1.10 -8.03
N LEU A 280 4.76 0.58 -8.07
CA LEU A 280 3.56 1.35 -8.42
C LEU A 280 3.35 2.53 -7.46
N PHE A 281 3.46 2.32 -6.15
CA PHE A 281 3.31 3.40 -5.17
C PHE A 281 4.44 4.44 -5.26
N VAL A 282 5.67 4.01 -5.54
CA VAL A 282 6.78 4.92 -5.84
C VAL A 282 6.48 5.76 -7.08
N ALA A 283 5.95 5.16 -8.14
CA ALA A 283 5.56 5.89 -9.35
C ALA A 283 4.43 6.89 -9.10
N ILE A 284 3.39 6.50 -8.33
CA ILE A 284 2.29 7.39 -7.93
C ILE A 284 2.82 8.56 -7.10
N ALA A 285 3.73 8.30 -6.15
CA ALA A 285 4.35 9.34 -5.35
C ALA A 285 5.19 10.30 -6.21
N PHE A 286 5.95 9.76 -7.17
CA PHE A 286 6.74 10.57 -8.11
C PHE A 286 5.84 11.49 -8.95
N ILE A 287 4.75 10.96 -9.53
CA ILE A 287 3.79 11.77 -10.31
C ILE A 287 3.14 12.84 -9.43
N SER A 288 2.76 12.49 -8.20
CA SER A 288 2.20 13.44 -7.23
C SER A 288 3.15 14.59 -6.93
N TRP A 289 4.44 14.27 -6.75
CA TRP A 289 5.50 15.26 -6.59
C TRP A 289 5.71 16.13 -7.82
N LEU A 290 5.71 15.53 -9.00
CA LEU A 290 5.87 16.25 -10.27
C LEU A 290 4.73 17.25 -10.47
N VAL A 291 3.48 16.79 -10.38
CA VAL A 291 2.28 17.62 -10.56
C VAL A 291 2.19 18.72 -9.48
N GLY A 292 2.45 18.34 -8.22
CA GLY A 292 2.44 19.30 -7.12
C GLY A 292 3.52 20.38 -7.27
N THR A 293 4.74 20.00 -7.65
CA THR A 293 5.85 20.94 -7.87
C THR A 293 5.56 21.87 -9.06
N LEU A 294 5.07 21.36 -10.19
CA LEU A 294 4.74 22.18 -11.36
C LEU A 294 3.64 23.20 -11.04
N THR A 295 2.63 22.79 -10.28
CA THR A 295 1.53 23.66 -9.86
C THR A 295 2.01 24.74 -8.89
N LEU A 296 2.92 24.38 -7.97
CA LEU A 296 3.56 25.34 -7.07
C LEU A 296 4.41 26.35 -7.83
N VAL A 297 5.20 25.92 -8.82
CA VAL A 297 5.99 26.82 -9.66
C VAL A 297 5.09 27.81 -10.40
N ALA A 298 3.97 27.36 -10.96
CA ALA A 298 2.99 28.24 -11.59
C ALA A 298 2.41 29.28 -10.60
N GLY A 299 2.10 28.85 -9.37
CA GLY A 299 1.66 29.75 -8.30
C GLY A 299 2.72 30.77 -7.88
N VAL A 300 3.99 30.36 -7.77
CA VAL A 300 5.15 31.22 -7.46
C VAL A 300 5.36 32.28 -8.53
N ILE A 301 5.23 31.91 -9.81
CA ILE A 301 5.30 32.87 -10.93
C ILE A 301 4.16 33.88 -10.83
N GLY A 302 2.96 33.43 -10.45
CA GLY A 302 1.82 34.31 -10.17
C GLY A 302 2.12 35.34 -9.09
N ILE A 303 2.69 34.91 -7.95
CA ILE A 303 3.08 35.80 -6.85
C ILE A 303 4.14 36.78 -7.31
N SER A 304 5.17 36.30 -8.00
CA SER A 304 6.24 37.16 -8.55
C SER A 304 5.67 38.25 -9.47
N ASN A 305 4.71 37.92 -10.33
CA ASN A 305 4.06 38.88 -11.22
C ASN A 305 3.27 39.95 -10.47
N ILE A 306 2.50 39.58 -9.43
CA ILE A 306 1.81 40.56 -8.60
C ILE A 306 2.80 41.45 -7.87
N MET A 307 3.80 40.86 -7.25
CA MET A 307 4.81 41.60 -6.50
C MET A 307 5.55 42.59 -7.41
N LEU A 308 5.80 42.24 -8.68
CA LEU A 308 6.35 43.16 -9.68
C LEU A 308 5.43 44.34 -9.96
N VAL A 309 4.11 44.11 -10.05
CA VAL A 309 3.13 45.19 -10.23
C VAL A 309 3.03 46.06 -8.98
N ASN A 310 3.01 45.47 -7.78
CA ASN A 310 3.00 46.21 -6.52
C ASN A 310 4.24 47.10 -6.37
N VAL A 311 5.42 46.60 -6.73
CA VAL A 311 6.66 47.40 -6.74
C VAL A 311 6.55 48.57 -7.71
N LYS A 312 5.95 48.37 -8.89
CA LYS A 312 5.70 49.46 -9.86
C LYS A 312 4.70 50.49 -9.33
N GLU A 313 3.58 50.05 -8.75
CA GLU A 313 2.56 50.93 -8.16
C GLU A 313 3.11 51.73 -6.95
N ARG A 314 4.09 51.19 -6.22
CA ARG A 314 4.76 51.85 -5.07
C ARG A 314 6.12 52.46 -5.39
N THR A 315 6.44 52.70 -6.66
CA THR A 315 7.75 53.27 -7.10
C THR A 315 8.11 54.57 -6.36
N LYS A 316 7.14 55.50 -6.23
CA LYS A 316 7.34 56.81 -5.57
C LYS A 316 7.66 56.65 -4.08
N GLU A 317 6.96 55.74 -3.39
CA GLU A 317 7.19 55.45 -1.98
C GLU A 317 8.58 54.84 -1.73
N ILE A 318 8.96 53.86 -2.57
CA ILE A 318 10.29 53.24 -2.53
C ILE A 318 11.38 54.29 -2.77
N GLY A 319 11.15 55.21 -3.73
CA GLY A 319 12.04 56.33 -4.02
C GLY A 319 12.25 57.27 -2.83
N ILE A 320 11.16 57.66 -2.15
CA ILE A 320 11.20 58.52 -0.96
C ILE A 320 11.99 57.85 0.17
N ARG A 321 11.74 56.57 0.46
CA ARG A 321 12.48 55.81 1.49
C ARG A 321 13.97 55.77 1.19
N ARG A 322 14.34 55.61 -0.08
CA ARG A 322 15.73 55.62 -0.52
C ARG A 322 16.39 56.99 -0.36
N SER A 323 15.67 58.07 -0.64
CA SER A 323 16.15 59.45 -0.45
C SER A 323 16.36 59.80 1.03
N ILE A 324 15.59 59.20 1.94
CA ILE A 324 15.71 59.39 3.39
C ILE A 324 16.80 58.47 3.99
N GLY A 325 17.47 57.63 3.18
CA GLY A 325 18.62 56.83 3.59
C GLY A 325 18.35 55.36 3.88
N ALA A 326 17.20 54.81 3.47
CA ALA A 326 16.94 53.37 3.60
C ALA A 326 17.97 52.55 2.80
N SER A 327 18.64 51.60 3.46
CA SER A 327 19.62 50.74 2.81
C SER A 327 18.96 49.84 1.74
N PRO A 328 19.66 49.53 0.63
CA PRO A 328 19.19 48.57 -0.37
C PRO A 328 18.81 47.20 0.23
N ALA A 329 19.53 46.78 1.28
CA ALA A 329 19.23 45.54 1.99
C ALA A 329 17.85 45.59 2.68
N ASN A 330 17.50 46.72 3.32
CA ASN A 330 16.22 46.86 4.00
C ASN A 330 15.03 46.77 3.04
N ILE A 331 15.13 47.40 1.87
CA ILE A 331 14.07 47.35 0.83
C ILE A 331 13.94 45.92 0.27
N ARG A 332 15.07 45.25 0.01
CA ARG A 332 15.07 43.85 -0.45
C ARG A 332 14.41 42.93 0.56
N THR A 333 14.82 43.00 1.83
CA THR A 333 14.29 42.16 2.89
C THR A 333 12.81 42.41 3.13
N GLN A 334 12.34 43.66 3.02
CA GLN A 334 10.91 43.99 3.11
C GLN A 334 10.09 43.30 2.02
N ILE A 335 10.50 43.40 0.76
CA ILE A 335 9.77 42.80 -0.39
C ILE A 335 9.79 41.27 -0.31
N ILE A 336 10.92 40.68 0.09
CA ILE A 336 11.03 39.22 0.28
C ILE A 336 10.09 38.77 1.41
N LEU A 337 10.05 39.49 2.54
CA LEU A 337 9.14 39.17 3.65
C LEU A 337 7.66 39.28 3.24
N GLU A 338 7.30 40.26 2.41
CA GLU A 338 5.95 40.40 1.87
C GLU A 338 5.57 39.19 0.99
N ALA A 339 6.48 38.78 0.09
CA ALA A 339 6.28 37.60 -0.75
C ALA A 339 6.21 36.28 0.05
N VAL A 340 7.08 36.12 1.06
CA VAL A 340 7.10 34.96 1.97
C VAL A 340 5.83 34.92 2.82
N SER A 341 5.33 36.07 3.28
CA SER A 341 4.08 36.14 4.06
C SER A 341 2.88 35.71 3.22
N LEU A 342 2.80 36.20 1.97
CA LEU A 342 1.74 35.82 1.03
C LEU A 342 1.75 34.33 0.70
N THR A 343 2.92 33.76 0.41
CA THR A 343 3.08 32.31 0.18
C THR A 343 2.74 31.50 1.42
N PHE A 344 3.14 31.97 2.61
CA PHE A 344 2.83 31.31 3.87
C PHE A 344 1.31 31.23 4.11
N PHE A 345 0.59 32.35 4.00
CA PHE A 345 -0.87 32.35 4.17
C PHE A 345 -1.57 31.48 3.13
N ALA A 346 -1.16 31.58 1.86
CA ALA A 346 -1.70 30.74 0.80
C ALA A 346 -1.45 29.25 1.10
N GLY A 347 -0.23 28.91 1.52
CA GLY A 347 0.16 27.56 1.85
C GLY A 347 -0.60 26.98 3.04
N VAL A 348 -0.78 27.76 4.12
CA VAL A 348 -1.59 27.36 5.28
C VAL A 348 -3.04 27.07 4.86
N LEU A 349 -3.65 27.93 4.04
CA LEU A 349 -5.00 27.69 3.53
C LEU A 349 -5.08 26.41 2.69
N GLY A 350 -4.09 26.17 1.83
CA GLY A 350 -4.00 24.94 1.03
C GLY A 350 -3.84 23.69 1.90
N MET A 351 -2.98 23.76 2.93
CA MET A 351 -2.80 22.66 3.89
C MET A 351 -4.08 22.38 4.66
N MET A 352 -4.73 23.42 5.20
CA MET A 352 -5.99 23.27 5.95
C MET A 352 -7.09 22.66 5.09
N ALA A 353 -7.26 23.13 3.84
CA ALA A 353 -8.23 22.55 2.92
C ALA A 353 -7.91 21.07 2.61
N GLY A 354 -6.62 20.75 2.44
CA GLY A 354 -6.17 19.39 2.16
C GLY A 354 -6.44 18.45 3.33
N THR A 355 -6.10 18.86 4.55
CA THR A 355 -6.37 18.08 5.77
C THR A 355 -7.86 17.91 6.00
N LEU A 356 -8.67 18.95 5.78
CA LEU A 356 -10.13 18.86 5.91
C LEU A 356 -10.73 17.83 4.95
N VAL A 357 -10.24 17.76 3.70
CA VAL A 357 -10.69 16.73 2.75
C VAL A 357 -10.26 15.34 3.22
N LEU A 358 -9.02 15.16 3.67
CA LEU A 358 -8.54 13.86 4.17
C LEU A 358 -9.32 13.39 5.40
N GLU A 359 -9.57 14.27 6.38
CA GLU A 359 -10.40 13.96 7.55
C GLU A 359 -11.87 13.74 7.19
N GLY A 360 -12.40 14.50 6.21
CA GLY A 360 -13.75 14.30 5.69
C GLY A 360 -13.97 12.90 5.11
N VAL A 361 -12.96 12.34 4.42
CA VAL A 361 -13.00 10.95 3.92
C VAL A 361 -13.10 9.95 5.08
N VAL A 362 -12.42 10.20 6.19
CA VAL A 362 -12.51 9.34 7.39
C VAL A 362 -13.90 9.42 8.03
N LEU A 363 -14.47 10.62 8.13
CA LEU A 363 -15.79 10.84 8.74
C LEU A 363 -16.94 10.21 7.95
N LEU A 364 -16.82 10.16 6.62
CA LEU A 364 -17.83 9.55 5.74
C LEU A 364 -17.77 8.01 5.73
N ASP A 365 -16.88 7.41 6.52
CA ASP A 365 -16.65 5.98 6.62
C ASP A 365 -16.53 5.29 5.25
N ILE A 366 -15.89 5.97 4.30
CA ILE A 366 -15.48 5.39 3.02
C ILE A 366 -14.24 4.51 3.29
N GLN A 367 -14.34 3.63 4.29
CA GLN A 367 -13.35 2.62 4.62
C GLN A 367 -13.68 1.41 3.76
N SER A 368 -12.74 1.08 2.88
CA SER A 368 -12.66 -0.26 2.29
C SER A 368 -11.45 -0.94 2.92
N ASP A 369 -11.42 -2.28 2.91
CA ASP A 369 -10.28 -3.05 3.43
C ASP A 369 -8.92 -2.63 2.83
N PHE A 370 -8.95 -1.99 1.66
CA PHE A 370 -7.79 -1.49 0.93
C PHE A 370 -7.44 -0.01 1.19
N PHE A 371 -8.21 0.71 2.01
CA PHE A 371 -7.98 2.14 2.28
C PHE A 371 -7.84 2.40 3.78
N SER A 372 -6.60 2.55 4.25
CA SER A 372 -6.35 2.95 5.64
C SER A 372 -6.71 4.43 5.87
N PRO A 373 -7.04 4.85 7.11
CA PRO A 373 -7.36 6.25 7.40
C PRO A 373 -6.24 7.18 6.92
N PRO A 374 -6.53 8.15 6.03
CA PRO A 374 -5.57 9.15 5.60
C PRO A 374 -5.24 10.10 6.76
N GLY A 375 -4.35 9.66 7.65
CA GLY A 375 -3.79 10.54 8.67
C GLY A 375 -2.86 11.57 8.03
N ALA A 376 -3.00 12.84 8.44
CA ALA A 376 -2.05 13.89 8.10
C ALA A 376 -0.68 13.53 8.69
N ASN A 377 0.21 13.01 7.84
CA ASN A 377 1.57 12.69 8.28
C ASN A 377 2.30 14.01 8.53
N ILE A 378 2.70 14.24 9.79
CA ILE A 378 3.48 15.42 10.23
C ILE A 378 4.69 15.65 9.32
N THR A 379 5.30 14.58 8.81
CA THR A 379 6.43 14.63 7.87
C THR A 379 6.04 15.30 6.55
N VAL A 380 4.87 14.97 5.99
CA VAL A 380 4.38 15.56 4.74
C VAL A 380 4.07 17.04 4.93
N ALA A 381 3.45 17.40 6.06
CA ALA A 381 3.20 18.80 6.41
C ALA A 381 4.50 19.60 6.60
N ALA A 382 5.50 19.03 7.27
CA ALA A 382 6.81 19.66 7.46
C ALA A 382 7.55 19.89 6.13
N VAL A 383 7.51 18.90 5.23
CA VAL A 383 8.10 19.02 3.89
C VAL A 383 7.35 20.07 3.06
N ALA A 384 6.01 20.09 3.10
CA ALA A 384 5.21 21.12 2.42
C ALA A 384 5.53 22.53 2.94
N LEU A 385 5.70 22.70 4.24
CA LEU A 385 6.10 23.98 4.85
C LEU A 385 7.50 24.43 4.38
N LEU A 386 8.46 23.51 4.30
CA LEU A 386 9.80 23.82 3.80
C LEU A 386 9.74 24.28 2.33
N ILE A 387 8.94 23.61 1.50
CA ILE A 387 8.74 23.99 0.11
C ILE A 387 8.11 25.37 0.00
N LEU A 388 7.13 25.70 0.83
CA LEU A 388 6.49 27.01 0.86
C LEU A 388 7.50 28.13 1.13
N ILE A 389 8.40 27.94 2.09
CA ILE A 389 9.44 28.92 2.43
C ILE A 389 10.37 29.12 1.23
N VAL A 390 10.83 28.04 0.61
CA VAL A 390 11.71 28.09 -0.57
C VAL A 390 11.02 28.79 -1.74
N CYS A 391 9.77 28.43 -2.02
CA CYS A 391 8.93 29.03 -3.06
C CYS A 391 8.70 30.53 -2.81
N GLY A 392 8.42 30.94 -1.57
CA GLY A 392 8.23 32.33 -1.18
C GLY A 392 9.49 33.19 -1.36
N LEU A 393 10.64 32.63 -1.02
CA LEU A 393 11.93 33.27 -1.30
C LEU A 393 12.11 33.50 -2.80
N PHE A 394 11.92 32.47 -3.63
CA PHE A 394 12.05 32.59 -5.09
C PHE A 394 11.05 33.59 -5.71
N ALA A 395 9.79 33.59 -5.25
CA ALA A 395 8.79 34.56 -5.70
C ALA A 395 9.20 36.02 -5.42
N GLY A 396 9.86 36.27 -4.28
CA GLY A 396 10.27 37.60 -3.85
C GLY A 396 11.57 38.11 -4.49
N LEU A 397 12.44 37.23 -5.00
CA LEU A 397 13.77 37.62 -5.50
C LEU A 397 13.71 38.56 -6.71
N VAL A 398 12.95 38.20 -7.73
CA VAL A 398 12.81 38.99 -8.97
C VAL A 398 12.22 40.39 -8.72
N PRO A 399 11.08 40.56 -8.02
CA PRO A 399 10.53 41.87 -7.71
C PRO A 399 11.43 42.69 -6.78
N ALA A 400 12.09 42.05 -5.81
CA ALA A 400 13.03 42.74 -4.93
C ALA A 400 14.24 43.28 -5.72
N GLN A 401 14.78 42.51 -6.67
CA GLN A 401 15.85 42.99 -7.55
C GLN A 401 15.41 44.18 -8.40
N ARG A 402 14.20 44.14 -8.97
CA ARG A 402 13.65 45.28 -9.73
C ARG A 402 13.46 46.53 -8.87
N ALA A 403 12.97 46.39 -7.64
CA ALA A 403 12.81 47.53 -6.73
C ALA A 403 14.15 48.24 -6.45
N LEU A 404 15.24 47.48 -6.38
CA LEU A 404 16.58 48.04 -6.16
C LEU A 404 17.16 48.76 -7.38
N GLN A 405 16.61 48.56 -8.57
CA GLN A 405 17.06 49.28 -9.78
C GLN A 405 16.41 50.66 -9.91
N ILE A 406 15.37 50.96 -9.13
CA ILE A 406 14.67 52.25 -9.14
C ILE A 406 15.56 53.35 -8.52
N LYS A 407 16.06 54.28 -9.32
CA LYS A 407 16.84 55.43 -8.81
C LYS A 407 15.92 56.41 -8.08
N ALA A 408 16.39 56.95 -6.95
CA ALA A 408 15.65 57.92 -6.15
C ALA A 408 15.25 59.17 -6.95
N VAL A 409 16.14 59.64 -7.83
CA VAL A 409 15.93 60.79 -8.72
C VAL A 409 14.83 60.51 -9.74
N ASP A 410 14.80 59.30 -10.32
CA ASP A 410 13.81 58.94 -11.34
C ASP A 410 12.42 58.73 -10.73
N ALA A 411 12.35 58.15 -9.53
CA ALA A 411 11.09 57.92 -8.81
C ALA A 411 10.36 59.20 -8.37
N LEU A 412 11.10 60.29 -8.13
CA LEU A 412 10.56 61.60 -7.76
C LEU A 412 10.21 62.46 -8.99
N ARG A 413 10.77 62.15 -10.16
CA ARG A 413 10.58 62.89 -11.42
C ARG A 413 9.39 62.39 -12.25
N THR A 414 8.77 61.27 -11.87
CA THR A 414 7.67 60.61 -12.60
C THR A 414 6.33 61.37 -12.69
N ASP A 415 6.27 62.65 -12.30
CA ASP A 415 5.09 63.49 -12.54
C ASP A 415 5.25 64.21 -13.90
N LYS A 416 4.72 63.58 -14.95
CA LYS A 416 4.12 64.24 -16.12
C LYS A 416 2.87 63.48 -16.53
#